data_AF-A0A839HK50-F1
#
_entry.id   AF-A0A839HK50-F1
#
_cell.length_a   1.000
_cell.length_b   1.000
_cell.length_c   1.000
_cell.angle_alpha   90.00
_cell.angle_beta   90.00
_cell.angle_gamma   90.00
#
_symmetry.space_group_name_H-M   'P 1'
#
loop_
_entity.id
_entity.type
_entity.pdbx_description
1 polymer ?
#
loop_
_entity_poly.entity_id
_entity_poly.type
_entity_poly.pdbx_seq_one_letter_code
_entity_poly.pdbx_strand_id
1 'polypeptide(L)'
;MTAARQLLTHRWWNEERSQYELVISQYVIDEASAGHPALAAERMQLLNGIPLLPHAPDIVTLAKAIMSLGVLPAKAQVDALHIAAIAYHEIQY
;
A
#
# COMPACT_ATOMS: atom_id res chain seq x y z
N MET A 1 -1.54 -6.92 16.27
CA MET A 1 -1.32 -8.00 15.27
C MET A 1 -1.01 -9.29 16.00
N THR A 2 -1.51 -10.43 15.54
CA THR A 2 -1.20 -11.75 16.13
C THR A 2 -0.06 -12.43 15.37
N ALA A 3 0.74 -13.27 16.05
CA ALA A 3 1.86 -13.99 15.43
C ALA A 3 1.46 -14.80 14.18
N ALA A 4 0.24 -15.35 14.17
CA ALA A 4 -0.31 -16.06 13.01
C ALA A 4 -0.44 -15.16 11.76
N ARG A 5 -0.82 -13.88 11.90
CA ARG A 5 -0.92 -12.96 10.75
C ARG A 5 0.46 -12.63 10.18
N GLN A 6 1.45 -12.44 11.05
CA GLN A 6 2.83 -12.18 10.61
C GLN A 6 3.39 -13.38 9.84
N LEU A 7 3.18 -14.61 10.33
CA LEU A 7 3.60 -15.83 9.64
C LEU A 7 2.97 -15.94 8.24
N LEU A 8 1.68 -15.64 8.10
CA LEU A 8 1.02 -15.64 6.79
C LEU A 8 1.60 -14.59 5.85
N THR A 9 1.84 -13.37 6.32
CA THR A 9 2.47 -12.31 5.52
C THR A 9 3.88 -12.70 5.08
N HIS A 10 4.69 -13.29 5.98
CA HIS A 10 6.03 -13.76 5.62
C HIS A 10 6.00 -14.91 4.62
N ARG A 11 5.06 -15.85 4.77
CA ARG A 11 4.90 -16.96 3.82
C ARG A 11 4.56 -16.43 2.43
N TRP A 12 3.53 -15.60 2.32
CA TRP A 12 3.14 -15.01 1.04
C TRP A 12 4.31 -14.25 0.38
N TRP A 13 5.03 -13.45 1.18
CA TRP A 13 6.20 -12.72 0.68
C TRP A 13 7.31 -13.64 0.16
N ASN A 14 7.59 -14.75 0.84
CA ASN A 14 8.70 -15.62 0.47
C ASN A 14 8.35 -16.62 -0.64
N GLU A 15 7.09 -17.09 -0.68
CA GLU A 15 6.68 -18.22 -1.53
C GLU A 15 5.85 -17.78 -2.73
N GLU A 16 5.01 -16.76 -2.58
CA GLU A 16 4.00 -16.41 -3.59
C GLU A 16 4.39 -15.18 -4.42
N ARG A 17 5.16 -14.23 -3.85
CA ARG A 17 5.39 -12.91 -4.47
C ARG A 17 5.96 -12.96 -5.90
N SER A 18 6.74 -14.00 -6.23
CA SER A 18 7.37 -14.16 -7.55
C SER A 18 6.36 -14.51 -8.65
N GLN A 19 5.13 -14.87 -8.29
CA GLN A 19 4.04 -15.15 -9.23
C GLN A 19 3.31 -13.87 -9.65
N TYR A 20 3.70 -12.71 -9.11
CA TYR A 20 3.06 -11.42 -9.34
C TYR A 20 4.06 -10.39 -9.82
N GLU A 21 3.58 -9.45 -10.63
CA GLU A 21 4.29 -8.19 -10.86
C GLU A 21 3.95 -7.24 -9.72
N LEU A 22 4.90 -7.07 -8.80
CA LEU A 22 4.70 -6.19 -7.66
C LEU A 22 4.85 -4.74 -8.09
N VAL A 23 3.96 -3.89 -7.58
CA VAL A 23 4.05 -2.43 -7.70
C VAL A 23 3.74 -1.80 -6.35
N ILE A 24 4.28 -0.60 -6.11
CA ILE A 24 3.99 0.19 -4.91
C ILE A 24 3.60 1.62 -5.28
N SER A 25 2.96 2.32 -4.35
CA SER A 25 2.68 3.75 -4.46
C SER A 25 3.48 4.54 -3.43
N GLN A 26 3.51 5.88 -3.57
CA GLN A 26 4.14 6.75 -2.57
C GLN A 26 3.51 6.56 -1.18
N TYR A 27 2.22 6.27 -1.10
CA TYR A 27 1.53 6.04 0.16
C TYR A 27 2.07 4.80 0.90
N VAL A 28 2.47 3.75 0.17
CA VAL A 28 3.12 2.56 0.75
C VAL A 28 4.49 2.92 1.34
N ILE A 29 5.25 3.77 0.64
CA ILE A 29 6.55 4.27 1.13
C ILE A 29 6.35 5.09 2.41
N ASP A 30 5.39 6.01 2.41
CA ASP A 30 5.11 6.88 3.54
C ASP A 30 4.73 6.05 4.79
N GLU A 31 3.86 5.05 4.63
CA GLU A 31 3.47 4.13 5.69
C GLU A 31 4.64 3.24 6.16
N ALA A 32 5.40 2.66 5.23
CA ALA A 32 6.51 1.77 5.55
C ALA A 32 7.64 2.51 6.28
N SER A 33 7.86 3.78 5.95
CA SER A 33 8.88 4.63 6.57
C SER A 33 8.51 5.13 7.97
N ALA A 34 7.23 5.06 8.35
CA ALA A 34 6.76 5.53 9.65
C ALA A 34 7.16 4.60 10.81
N GLY A 35 7.19 5.16 12.03
CA GLY A 35 7.43 4.41 13.26
C GLY A 35 8.91 4.25 13.62
N HIS A 36 9.28 3.09 14.18
CA HIS A 36 10.63 2.88 14.72
C HIS A 36 11.68 2.86 13.59
N PRO A 37 12.75 3.69 13.66
CA PRO A 37 13.69 3.87 12.55
C PRO A 37 14.36 2.59 12.05
N ALA A 38 14.79 1.69 12.96
CA ALA A 38 15.44 0.45 12.56
C ALA A 38 14.49 -0.47 11.77
N LEU A 39 13.25 -0.61 12.25
CA LEU A 39 12.24 -1.41 11.57
C LEU A 39 11.76 -0.76 10.27
N ALA A 40 11.73 0.57 10.21
CA ALA A 40 11.43 1.31 8.98
C ALA A 40 12.50 1.07 7.92
N ALA A 41 13.79 1.09 8.30
CA ALA A 41 14.89 0.78 7.40
C ALA A 41 14.77 -0.64 6.83
N GLU A 42 14.45 -1.64 7.66
CA GLU A 42 14.21 -3.02 7.20
C GLU A 42 13.06 -3.11 6.18
N ARG A 43 11.93 -2.44 6.46
CA ARG A 43 10.80 -2.40 5.51
C ARG A 43 11.18 -1.71 4.20
N MET A 44 11.90 -0.59 4.28
CA MET A 44 12.33 0.14 3.08
C MET A 44 13.30 -0.68 2.21
N GLN A 45 14.14 -1.51 2.81
CA GLN A 45 15.00 -2.44 2.07
C GLN A 45 14.18 -3.47 1.28
N LEU A 46 13.06 -3.96 1.84
CA LEU A 46 12.18 -4.91 1.16
C LEU A 46 11.44 -4.30 -0.04
N LEU A 47 11.18 -2.99 -0.01
CA LEU A 47 10.53 -2.27 -1.11
C LEU A 47 11.50 -1.90 -2.24
N ASN A 48 12.81 -2.02 -2.01
CA ASN A 48 13.80 -1.63 -2.99
C ASN A 48 13.70 -2.49 -4.26
N GLY A 49 13.70 -1.84 -5.42
CA GLY A 49 13.56 -2.49 -6.73
C GLY A 49 12.13 -2.83 -7.14
N ILE A 50 11.13 -2.59 -6.29
CA ILE A 50 9.72 -2.70 -6.69
C ILE A 50 9.31 -1.43 -7.44
N PRO A 51 8.74 -1.54 -8.67
CA PRO A 51 8.28 -0.38 -9.44
C PRO A 51 7.32 0.52 -8.65
N LEU A 52 7.58 1.83 -8.72
CA LEU A 52 6.74 2.87 -8.11
C LEU A 52 5.74 3.38 -9.14
N LEU A 53 4.46 3.32 -8.81
CA LEU A 53 3.38 3.90 -9.61
C LEU A 53 3.47 5.42 -9.62
N PRO A 54 3.32 6.07 -10.80
CA PRO A 54 3.33 7.52 -10.91
C PRO A 54 2.24 8.17 -10.05
N HIS A 55 2.57 9.28 -9.41
CA HIS A 55 1.57 10.11 -8.74
C HIS A 55 0.74 10.87 -9.77
N ALA A 56 -0.58 10.95 -9.54
CA ALA A 56 -1.51 11.71 -10.37
C ALA A 56 -2.50 12.47 -9.46
N PRO A 57 -2.81 13.75 -9.73
CA PRO A 57 -3.80 14.52 -8.97
C PRO A 57 -5.18 13.85 -8.92
N ASP A 58 -5.54 13.12 -9.98
CA ASP A 58 -6.80 12.39 -10.10
C ASP A 58 -6.96 11.31 -9.02
N ILE A 59 -5.86 10.73 -8.53
CA ILE A 59 -5.88 9.77 -7.42
C ILE A 59 -6.43 10.45 -6.15
N VAL A 60 -6.00 11.67 -5.85
CA VAL A 60 -6.47 12.42 -4.68
C VAL A 60 -7.94 12.82 -4.86
N THR A 61 -8.33 13.21 -6.08
CA THR A 61 -9.73 13.51 -6.42
C THR A 61 -10.62 12.28 -6.23
N LEU A 62 -10.20 11.12 -6.72
CA LEU A 62 -10.93 9.87 -6.58
C LEU A 62 -11.01 9.42 -5.12
N ALA A 63 -9.93 9.53 -4.34
CA ALA A 63 -9.94 9.21 -2.91
C ALA A 63 -10.94 10.10 -2.14
N LYS A 64 -10.99 11.40 -2.44
CA LYS A 64 -11.99 12.31 -1.85
C LYS A 64 -13.42 11.91 -2.25
N ALA A 65 -13.64 11.51 -3.49
CA ALA A 65 -14.93 11.01 -3.94
C ALA A 65 -15.34 9.74 -3.17
N ILE A 66 -14.44 8.76 -3.02
CA ILE A 66 -14.67 7.54 -2.22
C ILE A 66 -15.05 7.89 -0.78
N MET A 67 -14.30 8.80 -0.13
CA MET A 67 -14.62 9.25 1.23
C MET A 67 -15.99 9.93 1.31
N SER A 68 -16.38 10.72 0.30
CA SER A 68 -17.66 11.42 0.28
C SER A 68 -18.88 10.48 0.17
N LEU A 69 -18.70 9.28 -0.37
CA LEU A 69 -19.75 8.26 -0.44
C LEU A 69 -20.08 7.66 0.93
N GLY A 70 -19.27 7.91 1.96
CA GLY A 70 -19.50 7.40 3.31
C GLY A 70 -19.29 5.88 3.45
N VAL A 71 -18.71 5.23 2.44
CA VAL A 71 -18.44 3.78 2.43
C VAL A 71 -17.24 3.40 3.30
N LEU A 72 -16.39 4.37 3.65
CA LEU A 72 -15.24 4.22 4.54
C LEU A 72 -15.42 5.08 5.79
N PRO A 73 -14.94 4.63 6.97
CA PRO A 73 -14.94 5.45 8.17
C PRO A 73 -14.01 6.66 7.98
N ALA A 74 -14.32 7.79 8.63
CA ALA A 74 -13.58 9.05 8.43
C ALA A 74 -12.05 8.95 8.64
N LYS A 75 -11.59 8.00 9.48
CA LYS A 75 -10.18 7.74 9.74
C LYS A 75 -9.43 6.99 8.63
N ALA A 76 -10.14 6.44 7.65
CA ALA A 76 -9.59 5.61 6.57
C ALA A 76 -9.21 6.43 5.32
N GLN A 77 -8.74 7.68 5.50
CA GLN A 77 -8.35 8.54 4.39
C GLN A 77 -7.17 7.97 3.59
N VAL A 78 -6.21 7.35 4.26
CA VAL A 78 -5.06 6.73 3.59
C VAL A 78 -5.49 5.47 2.83
N ASP A 79 -6.39 4.67 3.41
CA ASP A 79 -6.97 3.52 2.71
C ASP A 79 -7.71 3.94 1.42
N ALA A 80 -8.41 5.08 1.45
CA ALA A 80 -9.05 5.64 0.26
C ALA A 80 -8.04 6.03 -0.83
N LEU A 81 -6.86 6.53 -0.45
CA LEU A 81 -5.77 6.84 -1.38
C LEU A 81 -5.17 5.57 -2.01
N HIS A 82 -5.02 4.50 -1.23
CA HIS A 82 -4.58 3.20 -1.76
C HIS A 82 -5.59 2.64 -2.77
N ILE A 83 -6.89 2.61 -2.43
CA ILE A 83 -7.95 2.14 -3.33
C ILE A 83 -7.98 2.98 -4.60
N ALA A 84 -7.92 4.32 -4.47
CA ALA A 84 -7.92 5.22 -5.61
C ALA A 84 -6.71 5.03 -6.52
N ALA A 85 -5.51 4.80 -5.96
CA ALA A 85 -4.30 4.56 -6.75
C ALA A 85 -4.39 3.27 -7.55
N ILE A 86 -4.88 2.19 -6.93
CA ILE A 86 -5.07 0.89 -7.59
C ILE A 86 -6.12 1.01 -8.71
N ALA A 87 -7.25 1.67 -8.42
CA ALA A 87 -8.31 1.87 -9.40
C ALA A 87 -7.88 2.76 -10.58
N TYR A 88 -7.11 3.81 -10.33
CA TYR A 88 -6.62 4.72 -11.37
C TYR A 88 -5.61 4.06 -12.31
N HIS A 89 -4.71 3.23 -11.76
CA HIS A 89 -3.67 2.53 -12.52
C HIS A 89 -4.11 1.14 -13.03
N GLU A 90 -5.39 0.78 -12.82
CA GLU A 90 -5.98 -0.51 -13.23
C GLU A 90 -5.23 -1.75 -12.70
N ILE A 91 -4.70 -1.64 -11.47
CA ILE A 91 -3.95 -2.71 -10.82
C ILE A 91 -4.92 -3.74 -10.22
N GLN A 92 -4.60 -5.03 -10.37
CA GLN A 92 -5.34 -6.12 -9.74
C GLN A 92 -4.80 -6.37 -8.32
N TYR A 93 -5.72 -6.53 -7.35
CA TYR A 93 -5.43 -6.72 -5.92
C TYR A 93 -6.14 -7.96 -5.36
#